data_AF-A0A8J2Q107-F1
#
_entry.id   AF-A0A8J2Q107-F1
#
_cell.length_a   1.000
_cell.length_b   1.000
_cell.length_c   1.000
_cell.angle_alpha   90.00
_cell.angle_beta   90.00
_cell.angle_gamma   90.00
#
_symmetry.space_group_name_H-M   'P 1'
#
loop_
_entity.id
_entity.type
_entity.pdbx_description
1 polymer ?
#
loop_
_entity_poly.entity_id
_entity_poly.type
_entity_poly.pdbx_seq_one_letter_code
_entity_poly.pdbx_strand_id
1 'polypeptide(L)'
;MSGIAQVISGSGPQSLNNNIPPRSASGGSVSKNSILDPKYSHVYDCYKKSYAEILYRWGYLQQRSEVLKCLTEGVDNTFLQKQGVDFVMQCKICDESVRGPFCPKCRKVVSFCAICHIPAK
;
A
#
# COMPACT_ATOMS: atom_id res chain seq x y z
N MET A 1 -8.41 -47.52 -26.62
CA MET A 1 -8.34 -47.17 -28.06
C MET A 1 -9.77 -46.78 -28.43
N SER A 2 -10.12 -45.51 -28.62
CA SER A 2 -9.50 -44.54 -29.52
C SER A 2 -9.79 -43.12 -29.03
N GLY A 3 -8.78 -42.25 -29.13
CA GLY A 3 -8.96 -40.81 -29.00
C GLY A 3 -9.42 -40.19 -30.30
N ILE A 4 -10.07 -39.02 -30.19
CA ILE A 4 -10.11 -38.00 -31.23
C ILE A 4 -9.93 -36.65 -30.53
N ALA A 5 -8.98 -35.87 -31.02
CA ALA A 5 -8.66 -34.52 -30.60
C ALA A 5 -9.34 -33.48 -31.52
N GLN A 6 -9.31 -32.24 -31.04
CA GLN A 6 -9.55 -30.95 -31.73
C GLN A 6 -11.03 -30.47 -31.76
N VAL A 7 -11.37 -29.17 -31.68
CA VAL A 7 -10.62 -27.95 -32.03
C VAL A 7 -11.14 -26.75 -31.19
N ILE A 8 -10.30 -25.73 -31.09
CA ILE A 8 -10.47 -24.44 -30.40
C ILE A 8 -11.29 -23.46 -31.25
N SER A 9 -12.17 -22.66 -30.64
CA SER A 9 -12.64 -21.30 -31.00
C SER A 9 -13.66 -20.88 -29.93
N GLY A 10 -13.43 -19.99 -28.97
CA GLY A 10 -13.02 -18.59 -29.08
C GLY A 10 -14.25 -17.73 -28.75
N SER A 11 -14.27 -17.03 -27.60
CA SER A 11 -15.15 -15.88 -27.30
C SER A 11 -14.93 -15.31 -25.88
N GLY A 12 -14.48 -14.05 -25.80
CA GLY A 12 -14.86 -13.11 -24.74
C GLY A 12 -13.95 -13.00 -23.49
N PRO A 13 -13.35 -11.83 -23.22
CA PRO A 13 -12.79 -11.54 -21.90
C PRO A 13 -13.95 -11.27 -20.93
N GLN A 14 -14.16 -12.16 -19.96
CA GLN A 14 -15.18 -11.94 -18.93
C GLN A 14 -14.71 -10.86 -17.95
N SER A 15 -15.26 -9.67 -18.19
CA SER A 15 -15.80 -8.71 -17.23
C SER A 15 -15.04 -8.50 -15.92
N LEU A 16 -14.38 -7.34 -15.87
CA LEU A 16 -13.97 -6.64 -14.65
C LEU A 16 -15.18 -6.51 -13.71
N ASN A 17 -15.22 -7.35 -12.67
CA ASN A 17 -16.24 -7.29 -11.61
C ASN A 17 -15.96 -6.06 -10.73
N ASN A 18 -16.48 -4.91 -11.13
CA ASN A 18 -16.52 -3.70 -10.31
C ASN A 18 -17.71 -3.77 -9.35
N ASN A 19 -17.59 -4.59 -8.30
CA ASN A 19 -18.45 -4.50 -7.13
C ASN A 19 -17.60 -4.20 -5.90
N ILE A 20 -17.24 -2.92 -5.77
CA ILE A 20 -16.73 -2.39 -4.50
C ILE A 20 -17.92 -1.72 -3.80
N PRO A 21 -18.32 -2.18 -2.61
CA PRO A 21 -19.47 -1.63 -1.87
C PRO A 21 -19.20 -0.19 -1.39
N PRO A 22 -20.25 0.61 -1.10
CA PRO A 22 -20.08 1.97 -0.62
C PRO A 22 -19.63 1.91 0.84
N ARG A 23 -18.33 2.07 1.09
CA ARG A 23 -17.82 2.19 2.45
C ARG A 23 -17.78 3.66 2.86
N SER A 24 -18.86 4.03 3.54
CA SER A 24 -18.95 5.00 4.65
C SER A 24 -18.28 6.36 4.47
N ALA A 25 -19.13 7.38 4.45
CA ALA A 25 -18.81 8.79 4.56
C ALA A 25 -17.89 9.10 5.75
N SER A 26 -16.78 9.76 5.46
CA SER A 26 -16.06 10.62 6.39
C SER A 26 -15.87 11.96 5.70
N GLY A 27 -16.50 13.00 6.25
CA GLY A 27 -16.55 14.33 5.66
C GLY A 27 -15.16 14.93 5.52
N GLY A 28 -14.64 14.92 4.29
CA GLY A 28 -13.44 15.65 3.89
C GLY A 28 -13.81 17.05 3.42
N SER A 29 -13.15 18.05 3.98
CA SER A 29 -13.21 19.45 3.58
C SER A 29 -12.96 19.61 2.07
N VAL A 30 -14.00 19.99 1.33
CA VAL A 30 -13.94 20.29 -0.11
C VAL A 30 -12.99 21.45 -0.35
N SER A 31 -11.84 21.18 -0.98
CA SER A 31 -10.99 22.23 -1.56
C SER A 31 -11.81 22.98 -2.61
N LYS A 32 -12.09 24.26 -2.36
CA LYS A 32 -13.06 25.11 -3.07
C LYS A 32 -12.67 25.54 -4.50
N ASN A 33 -11.88 24.72 -5.22
CA ASN A 33 -11.38 25.03 -6.57
C ASN A 33 -11.45 23.82 -7.54
N SER A 34 -12.32 22.83 -7.30
CA SER A 34 -12.43 21.68 -8.21
C SER A 34 -13.21 22.04 -9.47
N ILE A 35 -12.51 22.01 -10.62
CA ILE A 35 -13.14 22.03 -11.96
C ILE A 35 -13.88 20.71 -12.28
N LEU A 36 -13.60 19.65 -11.51
CA LEU A 36 -14.18 18.32 -11.69
C LEU A 36 -15.43 18.16 -10.82
N ASP A 37 -16.38 17.37 -11.33
CA ASP A 37 -17.62 17.05 -10.62
C ASP A 37 -17.31 16.30 -9.31
N PRO A 38 -17.72 16.83 -8.14
CA PRO A 38 -17.45 16.22 -6.85
C PRO A 38 -18.04 14.80 -6.72
N LYS A 39 -19.06 14.45 -7.49
CA LYS A 39 -19.67 13.10 -7.50
C LYS A 39 -18.67 12.00 -7.90
N TYR A 40 -17.67 12.34 -8.71
CA TYR A 40 -16.67 11.38 -9.22
C TYR A 40 -15.30 11.57 -8.58
N SER A 41 -15.19 12.38 -7.52
CA SER A 41 -13.94 12.65 -6.79
C SER A 41 -13.15 11.39 -6.43
N HIS A 42 -13.82 10.38 -5.87
CA HIS A 42 -13.22 9.08 -5.54
C HIS A 42 -12.64 8.36 -6.77
N VAL A 43 -13.35 8.37 -7.90
CA VAL A 43 -12.89 7.73 -9.14
C VAL A 43 -11.66 8.46 -9.69
N TYR A 44 -11.65 9.79 -9.63
CA TYR A 44 -10.47 10.57 -10.00
C TYR A 44 -9.27 10.29 -9.09
N ASP A 45 -9.51 10.09 -7.79
CA ASP A 45 -8.46 9.71 -6.85
C ASP A 45 -7.90 8.31 -7.13
N CYS A 46 -8.73 7.36 -7.56
CA CYS A 46 -8.25 6.05 -8.04
C CYS A 46 -7.29 6.21 -9.23
N TYR A 47 -7.63 7.02 -10.22
CA TYR A 47 -6.75 7.27 -11.37
C TYR A 47 -5.43 7.93 -10.96
N LYS A 48 -5.48 8.94 -10.08
CA LYS A 48 -4.27 9.59 -9.53
C LYS A 48 -3.39 8.58 -8.79
N LYS A 49 -3.97 7.66 -8.01
CA LYS A 49 -3.25 6.60 -7.28
C LYS A 49 -2.56 5.62 -8.24
N SER A 50 -3.26 5.12 -9.27
CA SER A 50 -2.66 4.24 -10.29
C SER A 50 -1.52 4.93 -11.05
N TYR A 51 -1.67 6.21 -11.37
CA TYR A 51 -0.61 6.98 -12.01
C TYR A 51 0.61 7.16 -11.09
N ALA A 52 0.39 7.44 -9.81
CA ALA A 52 1.45 7.55 -8.80
C ALA A 52 2.25 6.24 -8.62
N GLU A 53 1.62 5.08 -8.82
CA GLU A 53 2.30 3.77 -8.81
C GLU A 53 3.22 3.57 -10.02
N ILE A 54 2.78 4.00 -11.20
CA ILE A 54 3.61 3.98 -12.41
C ILE A 54 4.86 4.87 -12.21
N LEU A 55 4.66 6.08 -11.69
CA LEU A 55 5.77 7.00 -11.38
C LEU A 55 6.75 6.41 -10.36
N TYR A 56 6.25 5.66 -9.37
CA TYR A 56 7.09 4.97 -8.40
C TYR A 56 8.00 3.93 -9.08
N ARG A 57 7.44 3.09 -9.96
CA ARG A 57 8.18 2.04 -10.68
C ARG A 57 9.24 2.61 -11.62
N TRP A 58 9.02 3.81 -12.13
CA TRP A 58 9.96 4.53 -12.99
C TRP A 58 10.97 5.40 -12.22
N GLY A 59 10.88 5.48 -10.89
CA GLY A 59 11.81 6.27 -10.06
C GLY A 59 11.49 7.78 -9.99
N TYR A 60 10.37 8.23 -10.54
CA TYR A 60 9.93 9.64 -10.53
C TYR A 60 9.22 9.99 -9.22
N LEU A 61 9.96 9.98 -8.11
CA LEU A 61 9.42 10.13 -6.76
C LEU A 61 8.89 11.55 -6.47
N GLN A 62 9.50 12.58 -7.06
CA GLN A 62 9.07 13.97 -6.85
C GLN A 62 7.70 14.22 -7.47
N GLN A 63 7.54 13.83 -8.74
CA GLN A 63 6.27 13.92 -9.48
C GLN A 63 5.19 13.08 -8.80
N ARG A 64 5.56 11.90 -8.30
CA ARG A 64 4.65 11.07 -7.49
C ARG A 64 4.13 11.84 -6.27
N SER A 65 5.01 12.54 -5.54
CA SER A 65 4.62 13.32 -4.37
C SER A 65 3.63 14.43 -4.73
N GLU A 66 3.80 15.07 -5.88
CA GLU A 66 2.91 16.14 -6.37
C GLU A 66 1.52 15.58 -6.70
N VAL A 67 1.45 14.44 -7.39
CA VAL A 67 0.19 13.77 -7.71
C VAL A 67 -0.56 13.35 -6.43
N LEU A 68 0.16 12.82 -5.43
CA LEU A 68 -0.44 12.37 -4.18
C LEU A 68 -0.97 13.52 -3.30
N LYS A 69 -0.39 14.73 -3.41
CA LYS A 69 -0.91 15.93 -2.73
C LYS A 69 -2.25 16.39 -3.29
N CYS A 70 -2.56 16.04 -4.53
CA CYS A 70 -3.80 16.41 -5.22
C CYS A 70 -4.95 15.42 -4.98
N LEU A 71 -4.79 14.41 -4.13
CA LEU A 71 -5.87 13.50 -3.77
C LEU A 71 -6.93 14.25 -2.94
N THR A 72 -8.20 14.02 -3.28
CA THR A 72 -9.36 14.70 -2.70
C THR A 72 -9.64 14.17 -1.29
N GLU A 73 -9.54 12.86 -1.14
CA GLU A 73 -9.19 12.26 0.15
C GLU A 73 -7.73 12.61 0.38
N GLY A 74 -7.48 13.69 1.12
CA GLY A 74 -6.16 13.88 1.71
C GLY A 74 -5.76 12.52 2.27
N VAL A 75 -4.62 11.97 1.84
CA VAL A 75 -4.05 10.83 2.54
C VAL A 75 -3.94 11.38 3.95
N ASP A 76 -4.86 10.95 4.82
CA ASP A 76 -4.81 11.29 6.21
C ASP A 76 -3.51 10.66 6.64
N ASN A 77 -2.45 11.46 6.56
CA ASN A 77 -1.16 11.16 7.14
C ASN A 77 -1.42 10.84 8.62
N THR A 78 -2.52 11.32 9.19
CA THR A 78 -3.09 10.89 10.45
C THR A 78 -3.41 9.39 10.57
N PHE A 79 -3.87 8.66 9.55
CA PHE A 79 -4.06 7.19 9.67
C PHE A 79 -2.70 6.47 9.75
N LEU A 80 -1.74 6.86 8.92
CA LEU A 80 -0.38 6.30 8.91
C LEU A 80 0.49 6.80 10.08
N GLN A 81 0.21 7.97 10.64
CA GLN A 81 0.99 8.63 11.69
C GLN A 81 0.35 8.44 13.08
N LYS A 82 -0.96 8.15 13.18
CA LYS A 82 -1.60 7.74 14.45
C LYS A 82 -1.45 6.25 14.72
N GLN A 83 -1.20 5.42 13.70
CA GLN A 83 -0.85 4.03 13.90
C GLN A 83 0.67 3.90 13.75
N GLY A 84 1.40 4.30 14.79
CA GLY A 84 2.82 3.98 14.89
C GLY A 84 2.98 2.48 14.65
N VAL A 85 3.66 2.11 13.58
CA VAL A 85 4.01 0.71 13.34
C VAL A 85 5.09 0.37 14.36
N ASP A 86 4.65 -0.15 15.51
CA ASP A 86 5.54 -0.66 16.54
C ASP A 86 6.24 -1.91 15.99
N PHE A 87 7.52 -1.78 15.65
CA PHE A 87 8.34 -2.93 15.28
C PHE A 87 8.70 -3.73 16.53
N VAL A 88 7.98 -4.83 16.73
CA VAL A 88 8.29 -5.81 17.78
C VAL A 88 9.02 -6.98 17.16
N MET A 89 10.16 -7.34 17.74
CA MET A 89 10.96 -8.49 17.33
C MET A 89 10.98 -9.55 18.42
N GLN A 90 11.23 -10.80 18.06
CA GLN A 90 11.33 -11.89 19.03
C GLN A 90 12.79 -12.32 19.19
N CYS A 91 13.29 -12.33 20.43
CA CYS A 91 14.65 -12.75 20.70
C CYS A 91 14.79 -14.27 20.54
N LYS A 92 15.64 -14.74 19.62
CA LYS A 92 15.86 -16.18 19.39
C LYS A 92 16.51 -16.93 20.57
N ILE A 93 16.99 -16.23 21.59
CA ILE A 93 17.73 -16.81 22.73
C ILE A 93 16.83 -17.00 23.96
N CYS A 94 15.98 -16.02 24.25
CA CYS A 94 15.12 -16.03 25.44
C CYS A 94 13.62 -15.90 25.12
N ASP A 95 13.29 -15.89 23.83
CA ASP A 95 11.94 -15.80 23.27
C ASP A 95 11.12 -14.57 23.67
N GLU A 96 11.78 -13.58 24.25
CA GLU A 96 11.16 -12.34 24.69
C GLU A 96 10.84 -11.41 23.51
N SER A 97 9.71 -10.71 23.59
CA SER A 97 9.37 -9.62 22.67
C SER A 97 10.22 -8.37 22.97
N VAL A 98 10.94 -7.89 21.97
CA VAL A 98 11.90 -6.79 22.08
C VAL A 98 11.50 -5.65 21.16
N ARG A 99 11.44 -4.45 21.74
CA ARG A 99 11.26 -3.17 21.02
C ARG A 99 12.62 -2.48 20.97
N GLY A 100 13.36 -2.69 19.90
CA GLY A 100 14.70 -2.14 19.71
C GLY A 100 15.77 -3.19 19.39
N PRO A 101 17.01 -2.77 19.11
CA PRO A 101 18.03 -3.65 18.55
C PRO A 101 18.66 -4.64 19.55
N PHE A 102 18.51 -4.40 20.86
CA PHE A 102 19.07 -5.25 21.91
C PHE A 102 17.98 -5.82 22.81
N CYS A 103 18.12 -7.10 23.15
CA CYS A 103 17.22 -7.75 24.10
C CYS A 103 17.50 -7.28 25.54
N PRO A 104 16.48 -6.84 26.31
CA PRO A 104 16.68 -6.39 27.69
C PRO A 104 17.08 -7.52 28.65
N LYS A 105 16.68 -8.78 28.37
CA LYS A 105 16.99 -9.94 29.22
C LYS A 105 18.40 -10.49 28.97
N CYS A 106 18.72 -10.84 27.73
CA CYS A 106 19.99 -11.49 27.40
C CYS A 106 21.09 -10.52 26.91
N ARG A 107 20.77 -9.24 26.69
CA ARG A 107 21.68 -8.19 26.18
C ARG A 107 22.33 -8.51 24.83
N LYS A 108 21.74 -9.42 24.06
CA LYS A 108 22.18 -9.77 22.70
C LYS A 108 21.39 -8.97 21.66
N VAL A 109 22.01 -8.79 20.50
CA VAL A 109 21.38 -8.14 19.33
C VAL A 109 20.24 -9.01 18.82
N VAL A 110 19.12 -8.38 18.50
CA VAL A 110 17.89 -9.04 18.03
C VAL A 110 17.61 -8.75 16.55
N SER A 111 18.02 -7.58 16.05
CA SER A 111 17.89 -7.21 14.63
C SER A 111 19.24 -7.25 13.90
N PHE A 112 19.26 -7.98 12.79
CA PHE A 112 20.33 -7.91 11.81
C PHE A 112 19.75 -7.47 10.47
N CYS A 113 20.51 -6.68 9.71
CA CYS A 113 20.14 -6.38 8.34
C CYS A 113 20.18 -7.67 7.51
N ALA A 114 19.09 -7.99 6.79
CA ALA A 114 19.02 -9.19 5.96
C ALA A 114 19.98 -9.17 4.75
N ILE A 115 20.52 -7.99 4.41
CA ILE A 115 21.44 -7.80 3.28
C ILE A 115 22.90 -7.89 3.75
N CYS A 116 23.26 -7.12 4.77
CA CYS A 116 24.66 -7.02 5.22
C CYS A 116 24.97 -7.80 6.50
N HIS A 117 23.99 -8.42 7.14
CA HIS A 117 24.13 -9.16 8.40
C HIS A 117 24.77 -8.37 9.56
N ILE A 118 24.77 -7.04 9.47
CA ILE A 118 25.25 -6.13 10.51
C ILE A 118 24.10 -5.84 11.49
N PRO A 119 24.37 -5.73 12.81
CA PRO A 119 23.39 -5.31 13.80
C PRO A 119 22.73 -3.98 13.42
N ALA A 120 21.40 -3.90 13.46
CA ALA A 120 20.71 -2.63 13.25
C ALA A 120 21.04 -1.68 14.41
N LYS A 121 21.34 -0.42 14.08
CA LYS A 121 21.73 0.61 15.05
C LYS A 121 20.52 1.42 15.49
#